data_AF-A0ABD5VY96-F1
#
_entry.id   AF-A0ABD5VY96-F1
#
_cell.length_a   1.000
_cell.length_b   1.000
_cell.length_c   1.000
_cell.angle_alpha   90.00
_cell.angle_beta   90.00
_cell.angle_gamma   90.00
#
_symmetry.space_group_name_H-M   'P 1'
#
loop_
_entity.id
_entity.type
_entity.pdbx_description
1 polymer ?
#
loop_
_entity_poly.entity_id
_entity_poly.type
_entity_poly.pdbx_seq_one_letter_code
_entity_poly.pdbx_strand_id
1 'polypeptide(L)'
;MGITYTKQADGWTGGTQREVVVDAAFDSSYTAGGEALTPSDVGLKKIENVDIESVTTDSGYIVEWDNDAGTLVVREESDTGGGLSEVADATDLSGESIRLSVRGRS
;
A
#
# COMPACT_ATOMS: atom_id res chain seq x y z
N MET A 1 -0.17 5.54 -14.52
CA MET A 1 -1.24 5.59 -13.51
C MET A 1 -1.17 4.25 -12.79
N GLY A 2 -1.52 4.27 -11.53
CA GLY A 2 -1.15 3.32 -10.48
C GLY A 2 -1.96 3.75 -9.25
N ILE A 3 -1.39 3.68 -8.05
CA ILE A 3 -2.13 4.02 -6.83
C ILE A 3 -2.42 5.52 -6.68
N THR A 4 -3.64 5.85 -6.24
CA THR A 4 -4.01 7.19 -5.75
C THR A 4 -3.99 7.21 -4.22
N TYR A 5 -3.18 8.12 -3.66
CA TYR A 5 -3.08 8.31 -2.21
C TYR A 5 -3.90 9.52 -1.74
N THR A 6 -4.80 9.29 -0.79
CA THR A 6 -5.61 10.33 -0.14
C THR A 6 -5.24 10.42 1.32
N LYS A 7 -4.66 11.55 1.74
CA LYS A 7 -4.31 11.77 3.14
C LYS A 7 -5.55 11.87 4.02
N GLN A 8 -5.56 11.07 5.09
CA GLN A 8 -6.62 11.05 6.11
C GLN A 8 -6.21 11.80 7.37
N ALA A 9 -4.98 11.58 7.84
CA ALA A 9 -4.47 12.22 9.05
C ALA A 9 -2.94 12.40 8.99
N ASP A 10 -2.42 13.30 9.82
CA ASP A 10 -1.01 13.35 10.18
C ASP A 10 -0.82 13.54 11.67
N GLY A 11 0.21 12.87 12.19
CA GLY A 11 0.63 12.92 13.58
C GLY A 11 2.11 13.25 13.70
N TRP A 12 2.46 14.02 14.71
CA TRP A 12 3.85 14.18 15.14
C TRP A 12 4.17 13.11 16.18
N THR A 13 5.25 12.36 15.96
CA THR A 13 5.67 11.27 16.85
C THR A 13 6.92 11.60 17.67
N GLY A 14 7.60 12.72 17.37
CA GLY A 14 8.81 13.15 18.08
C GLY A 14 9.89 13.71 17.17
N GLY A 15 10.49 14.86 17.49
CA GLY A 15 11.59 15.44 16.70
C GLY A 15 11.23 15.63 15.22
N THR A 16 12.00 14.98 14.32
CA THR A 16 11.75 14.96 12.86
C THR A 16 10.86 13.80 12.41
N GLN A 17 10.41 12.93 13.32
CA GLN A 17 9.55 11.81 12.98
C GLN A 17 8.09 12.26 12.83
N ARG A 18 7.44 11.69 11.82
CA ARG A 18 6.04 11.89 11.50
C ARG A 18 5.37 10.57 11.18
N GLU A 19 4.08 10.54 11.44
CA GLU A 19 3.17 9.49 11.01
C GLU A 19 2.13 10.13 10.09
N VAL A 20 1.87 9.52 8.95
CA VAL A 20 0.89 9.98 7.96
C VAL A 20 -0.01 8.81 7.65
N VAL A 21 -1.31 9.01 7.87
CA VAL A 21 -2.33 8.01 7.52
C VAL A 21 -2.90 8.38 6.16
N VAL A 22 -2.84 7.45 5.22
CA VAL A 22 -3.37 7.62 3.86
C VAL A 22 -4.24 6.45 3.46
N ASP A 23 -5.27 6.74 2.67
CA ASP A 23 -5.98 5.71 1.91
C ASP A 23 -5.32 5.58 0.54
N ALA A 24 -4.94 4.36 0.17
CA ALA A 24 -4.37 4.00 -1.11
C ALA A 24 -5.44 3.27 -1.93
N ALA A 25 -5.89 3.89 -3.02
CA ALA A 25 -6.83 3.30 -3.95
C ALA A 25 -6.08 2.80 -5.20
N PHE A 26 -6.22 1.51 -5.49
CA PHE A 26 -5.65 0.92 -6.70
C PHE A 26 -6.48 1.32 -7.93
N ASP A 27 -5.88 1.18 -9.11
CA ASP A 27 -6.56 1.41 -10.38
C ASP A 27 -6.56 0.14 -11.24
N SER A 28 -6.97 0.26 -12.50
CA SER A 28 -7.05 -0.88 -13.42
C SER A 28 -5.74 -1.24 -14.11
N SER A 29 -4.61 -0.71 -13.62
CA SER A 29 -3.29 -0.85 -14.25
C SER A 29 -2.21 -1.38 -13.30
N TYR A 30 -2.58 -2.33 -12.44
CA TYR A 30 -1.64 -2.96 -11.50
C TYR A 30 -0.38 -3.49 -12.22
N THR A 31 0.80 -3.11 -11.71
CA THR A 31 2.08 -3.59 -12.22
C THR A 31 2.58 -4.78 -11.42
N ALA A 32 2.94 -5.88 -12.10
CA ALA A 32 3.59 -7.01 -11.43
C ALA A 32 4.94 -6.60 -10.79
N GLY A 33 5.19 -7.05 -9.57
CA GLY A 33 6.22 -6.55 -8.65
C GLY A 33 5.68 -5.52 -7.64
N GLY A 34 4.40 -5.18 -7.72
CA GLY A 34 3.74 -4.23 -6.83
C GLY A 34 3.83 -2.77 -7.27
N GLU A 35 3.06 -1.96 -6.56
CA GLU A 35 2.91 -0.53 -6.79
C GLU A 35 3.83 0.26 -5.86
N ALA A 36 4.64 1.17 -6.42
CA ALA A 36 5.58 1.92 -5.61
C ALA A 36 4.88 2.90 -4.65
N LEU A 37 5.36 2.97 -3.41
CA LEU A 37 5.03 4.01 -2.45
C LEU A 37 6.28 4.86 -2.19
N THR A 38 6.29 6.08 -2.71
CA THR A 38 7.42 6.99 -2.54
C THR A 38 7.19 7.92 -1.33
N PRO A 39 8.26 8.41 -0.67
CA PRO A 39 8.10 9.39 0.40
C PRO A 39 7.31 10.63 -0.01
N SER A 40 7.45 11.07 -1.27
CA SER A 40 6.70 12.21 -1.82
C SER A 40 5.19 12.00 -1.84
N ASP A 41 4.72 10.77 -2.03
CA ASP A 41 3.29 10.44 -2.09
C ASP A 41 2.59 10.71 -0.76
N VAL A 42 3.34 10.61 0.34
CA VAL A 42 2.86 10.81 1.71
C VAL A 42 3.44 12.07 2.37
N GLY A 43 4.10 12.93 1.60
CA GLY A 43 4.67 14.19 2.11
C GLY A 43 5.81 14.01 3.12
N LEU A 44 6.57 12.90 3.00
CA LEU A 44 7.75 12.60 3.79
C LEU A 44 9.02 12.76 2.94
N LYS A 45 10.17 12.89 3.60
CA LYS A 45 11.49 12.80 2.96
C LYS A 45 12.05 11.38 2.97
N LYS A 46 11.58 10.54 3.88
CA LYS A 46 11.97 9.14 4.01
C LYS A 46 10.85 8.35 4.66
N ILE A 47 10.53 7.18 4.12
CA ILE A 47 9.68 6.17 4.75
C ILE A 47 10.58 5.27 5.60
N GLU A 48 10.19 5.02 6.84
CA GLU A 48 10.88 4.13 7.78
C GLU A 48 10.05 2.87 8.09
N ASN A 49 8.72 2.98 8.10
CA ASN A 49 7.81 1.85 8.28
C ASN A 49 6.46 2.13 7.60
N VAL A 50 5.79 1.07 7.15
CA VAL A 50 4.43 1.10 6.64
C VAL A 50 3.64 0.00 7.33
N ASP A 51 2.55 0.37 8.00
CA ASP A 51 1.59 -0.55 8.60
C ASP A 51 0.28 -0.49 7.80
N ILE A 52 -0.29 -1.64 7.43
CA ILE A 52 -1.59 -1.72 6.76
C ILE A 52 -2.67 -1.83 7.86
N GLU A 53 -3.47 -0.79 8.05
CA GLU A 53 -4.45 -0.69 9.15
C GLU A 53 -5.76 -1.39 8.82
N SER A 54 -6.23 -1.24 7.59
CA SER A 54 -7.47 -1.83 7.13
C SER A 54 -7.43 -2.05 5.63
N VAL A 55 -8.08 -3.10 5.20
CA VAL A 55 -8.16 -3.49 3.80
C VAL A 55 -9.65 -3.45 3.43
N THR A 56 -9.99 -2.59 2.48
CA THR A 56 -11.28 -2.61 1.78
C THR A 56 -11.03 -3.33 0.46
N THR A 57 -10.68 -4.61 0.57
CA THR A 57 -10.57 -5.49 -0.59
C THR A 57 -11.81 -6.37 -0.69
N ASP A 58 -12.11 -6.80 -1.90
CA ASP A 58 -13.03 -7.91 -2.10
C ASP A 58 -12.46 -9.18 -1.44
N SER A 59 -13.35 -10.10 -1.05
CA SER A 59 -12.97 -11.39 -0.48
C SER A 59 -12.16 -12.19 -1.51
N GLY A 60 -10.83 -12.10 -1.43
CA GLY A 60 -9.92 -12.78 -2.36
C GLY A 60 -8.55 -12.10 -2.50
N TYR A 61 -8.40 -10.82 -2.15
CA TYR A 61 -7.12 -10.12 -2.25
C TYR A 61 -6.55 -9.72 -0.89
N ILE A 62 -5.23 -9.88 -0.76
CA ILE A 62 -4.42 -9.44 0.37
C ILE A 62 -3.34 -8.50 -0.15
N VAL A 63 -3.14 -7.38 0.54
CA VAL A 63 -2.03 -6.46 0.23
C VAL A 63 -0.91 -6.62 1.25
N GLU A 64 0.32 -6.66 0.76
CA GLU A 64 1.54 -6.74 1.56
C GLU A 64 2.47 -5.57 1.25
N TRP A 65 3.26 -5.16 2.24
CA TRP A 65 4.34 -4.19 2.05
C TRP A 65 5.67 -4.92 1.86
N ASP A 66 6.30 -4.75 0.70
CA ASP A 66 7.68 -5.16 0.47
C ASP A 66 8.62 -4.03 0.89
N ASN A 67 9.26 -4.21 2.05
CA ASN A 67 10.16 -3.21 2.62
C ASN A 67 11.50 -3.08 1.87
N ASP A 68 11.91 -4.12 1.13
CA ASP A 68 13.16 -4.09 0.37
C ASP A 68 12.96 -3.39 -0.98
N ALA A 69 11.83 -3.63 -1.64
CA ALA A 69 11.46 -2.99 -2.90
C ALA A 69 10.80 -1.61 -2.72
N GLY A 70 10.15 -1.37 -1.59
CA GLY A 70 9.36 -0.17 -1.35
C GLY A 70 8.03 -0.18 -2.13
N THR A 71 7.41 -1.36 -2.26
CA THR A 71 6.20 -1.56 -3.08
C THR A 71 5.07 -2.22 -2.28
N LEU A 72 3.84 -1.91 -2.68
CA LEU A 72 2.62 -2.56 -2.23
C LEU A 72 2.31 -3.71 -3.21
N VAL A 73 2.41 -4.94 -2.73
CA VAL A 73 2.21 -6.16 -3.53
C VAL A 73 0.83 -6.71 -3.22
N VAL A 74 0.05 -7.01 -4.26
CA VAL A 74 -1.29 -7.57 -4.13
C VAL A 74 -1.23 -9.06 -4.44
N ARG A 75 -1.78 -9.88 -3.55
CA ARG A 75 -1.82 -11.33 -3.69
C ARG A 75 -3.24 -11.85 -3.65
N GLU A 76 -3.48 -12.91 -4.40
CA GLU A 76 -4.71 -13.68 -4.38
C GLU A 76 -4.64 -14.76 -3.31
N GLU A 77 -5.68 -14.85 -2.48
CA GLU A 77 -5.90 -15.98 -1.59
C GLU A 77 -6.36 -17.19 -2.41
N SER A 78 -5.68 -18.32 -2.26
CA SER A 78 -6.08 -19.54 -2.96
C SER A 78 -7.15 -20.29 -2.16
N ASP A 79 -8.32 -20.49 -2.76
CA ASP A 79 -9.39 -21.34 -2.20
C ASP A 79 -8.97 -22.81 -1.98
N THR A 80 -7.83 -23.24 -2.54
CA THR A 80 -7.39 -24.64 -2.54
C THR A 80 -6.20 -24.93 -1.60
N GLY A 81 -5.85 -23.99 -0.72
CA GLY A 81 -4.73 -24.16 0.21
C GLY A 81 -3.34 -24.10 -0.44
N GLY A 82 -3.27 -23.66 -1.70
CA GLY A 82 -2.02 -23.18 -2.30
C GLY A 82 -1.64 -21.85 -1.65
N GLY A 83 -0.34 -21.56 -1.50
CA GLY A 83 0.08 -20.29 -0.91
C GLY A 83 -0.43 -19.06 -1.66
N LEU A 84 -0.27 -17.88 -1.05
CA LEU A 84 -0.62 -16.61 -1.67
C LEU A 84 0.22 -16.37 -2.93
N SER A 85 -0.43 -16.12 -4.06
CA SER A 85 0.23 -15.82 -5.34
C SER A 85 0.03 -14.35 -5.68
N GLU A 86 1.05 -13.69 -6.21
CA GLU A 86 0.90 -12.32 -6.66
C GLU A 86 -0.08 -12.24 -7.83
N VAL A 87 -0.90 -11.20 -7.81
CA VAL A 87 -1.85 -10.87 -8.88
C VAL A 87 -1.09 -10.64 -10.20
N ALA A 88 -1.70 -11.02 -11.33
CA ALA A 88 -1.09 -10.84 -12.63
C ALA A 88 -0.98 -9.36 -13.04
N ASP A 89 0.00 -9.05 -13.89
CA ASP A 89 0.14 -7.72 -14.50
C ASP A 89 -1.14 -7.26 -15.22
N ALA A 90 -1.45 -5.96 -15.12
CA ALA A 90 -2.65 -5.32 -15.66
C ALA A 90 -3.98 -5.86 -15.13
N THR A 91 -3.98 -6.53 -13.97
CA THR A 91 -5.22 -6.89 -13.29
C THR A 91 -5.98 -5.63 -12.85
N ASP A 92 -7.30 -5.65 -13.01
CA ASP A 92 -8.16 -4.56 -12.59
C ASP A 92 -8.41 -4.62 -11.09
N LEU A 93 -7.83 -3.68 -10.34
CA LEU A 93 -8.00 -3.53 -8.90
C LEU A 93 -8.70 -2.20 -8.56
N SER A 94 -9.42 -1.58 -9.50
CA SER A 94 -10.02 -0.25 -9.31
C SER A 94 -11.11 -0.15 -8.22
N GLY A 95 -11.58 -1.30 -7.70
CA GLY A 95 -12.47 -1.38 -6.53
C GLY A 95 -11.74 -1.51 -5.19
N GLU A 96 -10.43 -1.78 -5.22
CA GLU A 96 -9.66 -2.16 -4.05
C GLU A 96 -9.00 -0.93 -3.41
N SER A 97 -9.12 -0.81 -2.10
CA SER A 97 -8.44 0.26 -1.35
C SER A 97 -7.99 -0.19 0.03
N ILE A 98 -6.88 0.36 0.50
CA ILE A 98 -6.33 0.07 1.83
C ILE A 98 -6.02 1.36 2.58
N ARG A 99 -6.03 1.27 3.91
CA ARG A 99 -5.52 2.33 4.78
C ARG A 99 -4.12 1.97 5.24
N LEU A 100 -3.20 2.90 5.05
CA LEU A 100 -1.82 2.81 5.45
C LEU A 100 -1.53 3.80 6.56
N SER A 101 -0.84 3.36 7.61
CA SER A 101 -0.11 4.26 8.50
C SER A 101 1.37 4.23 8.12
N VAL A 102 1.87 5.36 7.65
CA VAL A 102 3.23 5.50 7.15
C VAL A 102 4.05 6.34 8.12
N ARG A 103 5.08 5.74 8.70
CA ARG A 103 6.01 6.42 9.61
C ARG A 103 7.31 6.75 8.89
N GLY A 104 7.82 7.94 9.15
CA GLY A 104 9.07 8.37 8.55
C GLY A 104 9.52 9.74 9.01
N ARG A 105 10.33 10.41 8.20
CA ARG A 105 10.92 11.73 8.52
C ARG A 105 10.48 12.80 7.54
N SER A 106 10.23 14.00 8.05
CA SER A 106 9.96 15.22 7.26
C SER A 106 11.15 16.15 7.12
#